data_AF-A0A6G3C176-F1
#
_entry.id   AF-A0A6G3C176-F1
#
_cell.length_a   1.000
_cell.length_b   1.000
_cell.length_c   1.000
_cell.angle_alpha   90.00
_cell.angle_beta   90.00
_cell.angle_gamma   90.00
#
_symmetry.space_group_name_H-M   'P 1'
#
loop_
_entity.id
_entity.type
_entity.pdbx_description
1 polymer ?
#
loop_
_entity_poly.entity_id
_entity_poly.type
_entity_poly.pdbx_seq_one_letter_code
_entity_poly.pdbx_strand_id
1 'polypeptide(L)'
;VPFEKLVEELSPSRSLARHPLFQVVFTMQNTIEAVLDLRGVQAGGASGDLSAGKSAAKFDLDVVVGEAFDADGAPAGVRGSVTVALDLFDA
;
A
#
# COMPACT_ATOMS: atom_id res chain seq x y z
N VAL A 1 -13.79 -0.39 16.20
CA VAL A 1 -15.01 -0.91 15.53
C VAL A 1 -14.59 -1.43 14.17
N PRO A 2 -14.98 -2.65 13.76
CA PRO A 2 -14.68 -3.15 12.42
C PRO A 2 -15.30 -2.25 11.34
N PHE A 3 -14.61 -2.11 10.21
CA PHE A 3 -15.09 -1.27 9.11
C PHE A 3 -16.46 -1.76 8.59
N GLU A 4 -16.65 -3.07 8.49
CA GLU A 4 -17.88 -3.71 8.02
C GLU A 4 -19.07 -3.34 8.88
N LYS A 5 -18.85 -3.15 10.20
CA LYS A 5 -19.90 -2.71 11.13
C LYS A 5 -20.33 -1.26 10.91
N LEU A 6 -19.40 -0.40 10.51
CA LEU A 6 -19.73 0.99 10.15
C LEU A 6 -20.54 1.04 8.85
N VAL A 7 -20.22 0.19 7.87
CA VAL A 7 -20.99 0.10 6.62
C VAL A 7 -22.40 -0.41 6.88
N GLU A 8 -22.57 -1.40 7.77
CA GLU A 8 -23.87 -1.91 8.20
C GLU A 8 -24.73 -0.81 8.84
N GLU A 9 -24.17 -0.11 9.84
CA GLU A 9 -24.88 0.92 10.60
C GLU A 9 -25.24 2.15 9.75
N LEU A 10 -24.30 2.65 8.95
CA LEU A 10 -24.51 3.84 8.14
C LEU A 10 -25.33 3.56 6.87
N SER A 11 -25.42 2.29 6.45
CA SER A 11 -26.19 1.84 5.30
C SER A 11 -26.10 2.76 4.06
N PRO A 12 -24.87 3.07 3.58
CA PRO A 12 -24.72 3.92 2.40
C PRO A 12 -25.33 3.25 1.16
N SER A 13 -25.71 4.05 0.16
CA SER A 13 -26.18 3.53 -1.13
C SER A 13 -25.17 2.57 -1.74
N ARG A 14 -25.58 1.34 -2.02
CA ARG A 14 -24.68 0.30 -2.55
C ARG A 14 -24.25 0.62 -3.98
N SER A 15 -22.97 0.44 -4.26
CA SER A 15 -22.37 0.53 -5.59
C SER A 15 -21.37 -0.60 -5.78
N LEU A 16 -21.35 -1.21 -6.96
CA LEU A 16 -20.29 -2.16 -7.36
C LEU A 16 -19.07 -1.44 -7.96
N ALA A 17 -19.19 -0.15 -8.26
CA ALA A 17 -18.16 0.65 -8.90
C ALA A 17 -17.33 1.48 -7.91
N ARG A 18 -17.68 1.48 -6.61
CA ARG A 18 -16.97 2.27 -5.59
C ARG A 18 -16.85 1.51 -4.28
N HIS A 19 -15.71 1.68 -3.63
CA HIS A 19 -15.55 1.21 -2.26
C HIS A 19 -16.47 2.01 -1.31
N PRO A 20 -17.14 1.36 -0.34
CA PRO A 20 -18.01 2.05 0.60
C PRO A 20 -17.22 3.03 1.46
N LEU A 21 -17.87 4.14 1.83
CA LEU A 21 -17.41 5.20 2.76
C LEU A 21 -16.17 6.00 2.34
N PHE A 22 -15.21 5.44 1.61
CA PHE A 22 -14.02 6.13 1.12
C PHE A 22 -13.54 5.52 -0.20
N GLN A 23 -12.78 6.30 -0.96
CA GLN A 23 -12.26 5.92 -2.29
C GLN A 23 -10.74 5.99 -2.38
N VAL A 24 -10.09 6.64 -1.40
CA VAL A 24 -8.65 6.85 -1.36
C VAL A 24 -8.10 6.24 -0.08
N VAL A 25 -7.04 5.44 -0.20
CA VAL A 25 -6.29 4.90 0.93
C VAL A 25 -4.86 5.46 0.92
N PHE A 26 -4.39 5.79 2.12
CA PHE A 26 -2.99 6.12 2.36
C PHE A 26 -2.43 5.18 3.42
N THR A 27 -1.36 4.46 3.07
CA THR A 27 -0.69 3.50 3.94
C THR A 27 0.73 3.96 4.20
N MET A 28 1.06 4.19 5.47
CA MET A 28 2.43 4.46 5.92
C MET A 28 3.06 3.18 6.48
N GLN A 29 4.03 2.63 5.75
CA GLN A 29 4.82 1.46 6.12
C GLN A 29 6.00 1.91 6.99
N ASN A 30 5.76 1.99 8.30
CA ASN A 30 6.75 2.38 9.31
C ASN A 30 7.23 1.19 10.17
N THR A 31 6.96 -0.04 9.74
CA THR A 31 7.42 -1.26 10.43
C THR A 31 8.86 -1.57 10.03
N ILE A 32 9.67 -2.08 10.97
CA ILE A 32 11.05 -2.49 10.73
C ILE A 32 11.08 -3.49 9.57
N GLU A 33 11.89 -3.20 8.56
CA GLU A 33 12.05 -4.07 7.39
C GLU A 33 12.56 -5.45 7.85
N ALA A 34 11.81 -6.50 7.53
CA ALA A 34 12.20 -7.85 7.89
C ALA A 34 13.45 -8.25 7.08
N VAL A 35 14.59 -8.35 7.74
CA VAL A 35 15.82 -8.84 7.12
C VAL A 35 15.68 -10.34 6.91
N LEU A 36 15.55 -10.75 5.65
CA LEU A 36 15.54 -12.15 5.28
C LEU A 36 16.99 -12.68 5.24
N ASP A 37 17.47 -13.24 6.35
CA ASP A 37 18.79 -13.89 6.43
C ASP A 37 18.69 -15.36 5.98
N LEU A 38 19.01 -15.61 4.70
CA LEU A 38 19.15 -16.95 4.14
C LEU A 38 20.64 -17.31 4.04
N ARG A 39 21.08 -18.27 4.86
CA ARG A 39 22.48 -18.74 4.88
C ARG A 39 22.94 -19.18 3.49
N GLY A 40 24.01 -18.56 3.00
CA GLY A 40 24.63 -18.87 1.70
C GLY A 40 23.95 -18.19 0.50
N VAL A 41 22.93 -17.36 0.72
CA VAL A 41 22.26 -16.59 -0.35
C VAL A 41 22.44 -15.11 -0.04
N GLN A 42 23.28 -14.42 -0.80
CA GLN A 42 23.20 -12.97 -0.88
C GLN A 42 21.94 -12.64 -1.69
N ALA A 43 20.84 -12.35 -1.00
CA ALA A 43 19.70 -11.71 -1.63
C ALA A 43 20.20 -10.34 -2.10
N GLY A 44 20.58 -10.24 -3.37
CA GLY A 44 21.04 -9.00 -3.97
C GLY A 44 19.90 -8.00 -3.96
N GLY A 45 19.89 -7.10 -2.97
CA GLY A 45 19.21 -5.81 -2.99
C GLY A 45 17.76 -5.78 -3.47
N ALA A 46 17.01 -6.89 -3.41
CA ALA A 46 15.58 -6.90 -3.67
C ALA A 46 14.82 -6.53 -2.38
N SER A 47 15.35 -5.58 -1.61
CA SER A 47 14.56 -4.84 -0.63
C SER A 47 13.60 -3.94 -1.40
N GLY A 48 12.45 -4.50 -1.76
CA GLY A 48 11.31 -3.71 -2.20
C GLY A 48 11.05 -3.68 -3.69
N ASP A 49 11.24 -4.80 -4.41
CA ASP A 49 10.37 -5.00 -5.58
C ASP A 49 8.97 -5.36 -5.07
N LEU A 50 8.23 -4.31 -4.67
CA LEU A 50 6.80 -4.33 -4.34
C LEU A 50 5.95 -4.71 -5.56
N SER A 51 6.53 -5.24 -6.63
CA SER A 51 5.84 -5.98 -7.67
C SER A 51 5.34 -7.34 -7.14
N ALA A 52 4.60 -7.31 -6.02
CA ALA A 52 3.51 -8.25 -5.83
C ALA A 52 2.61 -8.07 -7.06
N GLY A 53 2.62 -9.06 -7.95
CA GLY A 53 2.11 -8.93 -9.31
C GLY A 53 0.78 -8.19 -9.39
N LYS A 54 0.64 -7.32 -10.39
CA LYS A 54 -0.51 -6.43 -10.67
C LYS A 54 -1.82 -6.94 -10.07
N SER A 55 -2.07 -6.58 -8.81
CA SER A 55 -3.33 -6.85 -8.15
C SER A 55 -4.35 -5.85 -8.67
N ALA A 56 -5.59 -6.28 -8.89
CA ALA A 56 -6.65 -5.37 -9.31
C ALA A 56 -6.81 -4.23 -8.29
N ALA A 57 -6.97 -3.00 -8.77
CA ALA A 57 -7.21 -1.84 -7.92
C ALA A 57 -8.49 -2.06 -7.10
N LYS A 58 -8.36 -2.06 -5.77
CA LYS A 58 -9.48 -2.24 -4.83
C LYS A 58 -10.17 -0.92 -4.48
N PHE A 59 -9.46 0.18 -4.70
CA PHE A 59 -9.85 1.56 -4.41
C PHE A 59 -9.58 2.39 -5.67
N ASP A 60 -10.21 3.56 -5.75
CA ASP A 60 -9.95 4.50 -6.84
C ASP A 60 -8.46 4.90 -6.83
N LEU A 61 -7.88 5.11 -5.63
CA LEU A 61 -6.47 5.43 -5.42
C LEU A 61 -5.94 4.75 -4.14
N ASP A 62 -4.84 4.01 -4.27
CA ASP A 62 -4.08 3.45 -3.14
C ASP A 62 -2.65 3.98 -3.16
N VAL A 63 -2.28 4.70 -2.10
CA VAL A 63 -0.96 5.29 -1.93
C VAL A 63 -0.26 4.58 -0.79
N VAL A 64 0.84 3.91 -1.10
CA VAL A 64 1.69 3.24 -0.10
C VAL A 64 3.02 3.96 -0.03
N VAL A 65 3.40 4.36 1.17
CA VAL A 65 4.60 5.14 1.46
C VAL A 65 5.39 4.47 2.56
N GLY A 66 6.71 4.47 2.48
CA GLY A 66 7.62 4.06 3.53
C GLY A 66 8.79 5.02 3.65
N GLU A 67 9.35 5.13 4.85
CA GLU A 67 10.55 5.94 5.10
C GLU A 67 11.79 5.17 4.63
N ALA A 68 12.75 5.92 4.11
CA ALA A 68 14.09 5.42 3.85
C ALA A 68 15.03 6.02 4.90
N PHE A 69 15.92 5.18 5.43
CA PHE A 69 16.97 5.59 6.36
C PHE A 69 18.32 5.18 5.76
N ASP A 70 19.37 5.96 6.04
CA ASP A 70 20.73 5.59 5.68
C ASP A 70 21.33 4.59 6.69
N ALA A 71 22.62 4.26 6.50
CA ALA A 71 23.32 3.29 7.34
C ALA A 71 23.45 3.72 8.81
N ASP A 72 23.41 5.03 9.08
CA ASP A 72 23.51 5.61 10.41
C ASP A 72 22.11 5.82 11.05
N GLY A 73 21.05 5.43 10.34
CA GLY A 73 19.67 5.57 10.77
C GLY A 73 19.11 6.98 10.60
N ALA A 74 19.79 7.87 9.87
CA ALA A 74 19.27 9.19 9.57
C ALA A 74 18.23 9.14 8.43
N PRO A 75 17.20 10.01 8.45
CA PRO A 75 16.21 10.06 7.38
C PRO A 75 16.86 10.32 6.01
N ALA A 76 16.67 9.39 5.08
CA ALA A 76 17.21 9.42 3.73
C ALA A 76 16.12 9.62 2.66
N GLY A 77 14.90 9.98 3.07
CA GLY A 77 13.78 10.31 2.19
C GLY A 77 12.62 9.34 2.31
N VAL A 78 11.80 9.31 1.27
CA VAL A 78 10.53 8.61 1.24
C VAL A 78 10.43 7.81 -0.06
N ARG A 79 10.01 6.54 0.04
CA ARG A 79 9.78 5.64 -1.09
C ARG A 79 8.35 5.12 -1.06
N GLY A 80 7.81 4.69 -2.20
CA GLY A 80 6.43 4.23 -2.23
C GLY A 80 5.94 3.86 -3.62
N SER A 81 4.64 3.57 -3.69
CA SER A 81 3.93 3.26 -4.92
C SER A 81 2.53 3.87 -4.89
N VAL A 82 1.99 4.13 -6.07
CA VAL A 82 0.62 4.58 -6.27
C VAL A 82 -0.06 3.59 -7.20
N THR A 83 -1.18 3.02 -6.75
CA THR A 83 -2.04 2.18 -7.57
C THR A 83 -3.34 2.93 -7.86
N VAL A 84 -3.72 2.99 -9.13
CA VAL A 84 -4.93 3.69 -9.60
C VAL A 84 -5.88 2.74 -10.32
N ALA A 85 -7.17 3.05 -10.26
CA ALA A 85 -8.17 2.42 -11.11
C ALA A 85 -8.11 3.04 -12.53
N LEU A 86 -7.69 2.27 -13.53
CA LEU A 86 -7.47 2.77 -14.91
C LEU A 86 -8.75 3.15 -15.66
N ASP A 87 -9.92 2.79 -15.12
CA ASP A 87 -11.22 3.27 -15.60
C ASP A 87 -11.53 4.70 -15.14
N LEU A 88 -10.79 5.22 -14.15
CA LEU A 88 -10.92 6.56 -13.59
C LEU A 88 -9.73 7.49 -13.89
N PHE A 89 -8.54 6.94 -14.11
CA PHE A 89 -7.30 7.69 -14.25
C PHE A 89 -6.53 7.30 -15.52
N ASP A 90 -5.97 8.32 -16.19
CA ASP A 90 -5.13 8.17 -17.37
C ASP A 90 -3.68 7.79 -17.01
N ALA A 91 -2.95 7.30 -18.01
CA ALA A 91 -1.53 6.91 -17.94
C ALA A 91 -0.58 8.03 -18.41
#